data_AF-A0A7C7L575-F1
#
_entry.id   AF-A0A7C7L575-F1
#
_cell.length_a   1.000
_cell.length_b   1.000
_cell.length_c   1.000
_cell.angle_alpha   90.00
_cell.angle_beta   90.00
_cell.angle_gamma   90.00
#
_symmetry.space_group_name_H-M   'P 1'
#
loop_
_entity.id
_entity.type
_entity.pdbx_description
1 polymer ?
#
loop_
_entity_poly.entity_id
_entity_poly.type
_entity_poly.pdbx_seq_one_letter_code
_entity_poly.pdbx_strand_id
1 'polypeptide(L)'
;LTARRIEELKPYVNAVVEGVVSSRPSTIKGGHVFFKLSDGTGEVVCAAYEPTKTLKKIAKQLIPGDRVKAMGGVKPKPEGLTLNLEKLEILELAELTVEKPPVCESCNRTMKSRGRGRGYECWGCGSVKGDAERRIVKLERGVRPGIYEAAASARRHLSKPLELCIRGVKRGGGEGSACYD
;
A
#
# COMPACT_ATOMS: atom_id res chain seq x y z
N LEU A 1 -4.60 6.48 19.80
CA LEU A 1 -4.20 5.09 19.39
C LEU A 1 -2.83 4.76 20.02
N THR A 2 -2.44 3.48 20.17
CA THR A 2 -1.15 3.12 20.82
C THR A 2 -0.23 2.36 19.87
N ALA A 3 1.04 2.77 19.77
CA ALA A 3 2.06 2.05 19.01
C ALA A 3 2.33 0.67 19.61
N ARG A 4 2.38 -0.38 18.77
CA ARG A 4 2.61 -1.77 19.17
C ARG A 4 3.38 -2.53 18.10
N ARG A 5 4.20 -3.50 18.49
CA ARG A 5 4.73 -4.53 17.58
C ARG A 5 3.64 -5.56 17.25
N ILE A 6 3.77 -6.25 16.13
CA ILE A 6 2.79 -7.26 15.70
C ILE A 6 2.70 -8.41 16.71
N GLU A 7 3.83 -8.85 17.26
CA GLU A 7 3.88 -9.93 18.25
C GLU A 7 3.13 -9.59 19.57
N GLU A 8 2.94 -8.31 19.85
CA GLU A 8 2.30 -7.81 21.07
C GLU A 8 0.79 -7.54 20.89
N LEU A 9 0.26 -7.76 19.68
CA LEU A 9 -1.13 -7.47 19.39
C LEU A 9 -2.04 -8.40 20.19
N LYS A 10 -3.04 -7.79 20.85
CA LYS A 10 -4.09 -8.49 21.58
C LYS A 10 -5.44 -8.16 20.96
N PRO A 11 -6.42 -9.08 21.01
CA PRO A 11 -7.76 -8.79 20.52
C PRO A 11 -8.39 -7.64 21.31
N TYR A 12 -9.29 -6.89 20.65
CA TYR A 12 -10.11 -5.83 21.25
C TYR A 12 -9.38 -4.56 21.70
N VAL A 13 -8.11 -4.40 21.33
CA VAL A 13 -7.36 -3.15 21.54
C VAL A 13 -7.29 -2.33 20.25
N ASN A 14 -7.01 -1.04 20.37
CA ASN A 14 -6.58 -0.23 19.24
C ASN A 14 -5.05 -0.22 19.15
N ALA A 15 -4.52 -0.19 17.94
CA ALA A 15 -3.08 -0.24 17.68
C ALA A 15 -2.69 0.70 16.53
N VAL A 16 -1.46 1.20 16.60
CA VAL A 16 -0.69 1.75 15.49
C VAL A 16 0.45 0.77 15.23
N VAL A 17 0.49 0.22 14.01
CA VAL A 17 1.53 -0.72 13.60
C VAL A 17 2.26 -0.11 12.41
N GLU A 18 3.55 0.17 12.58
CA GLU A 18 4.46 0.51 11.47
C GLU A 18 5.03 -0.77 10.88
N GLY A 19 4.99 -0.92 9.57
CA GLY A 19 5.53 -2.09 8.90
C GLY A 19 5.59 -1.94 7.39
N VAL A 20 5.99 -3.02 6.73
CA VAL A 20 6.08 -3.14 5.28
C VAL A 20 4.95 -4.04 4.79
N VAL A 21 4.24 -3.60 3.75
CA VAL A 21 3.23 -4.41 3.08
C VAL A 21 3.90 -5.66 2.55
N SER A 22 3.44 -6.84 3.00
CA SER A 22 4.02 -8.13 2.63
C SER A 22 3.22 -8.88 1.57
N SER A 23 1.97 -8.46 1.32
CA SER A 23 1.11 -9.06 0.29
C SER A 23 0.48 -8.01 -0.62
N ARG A 24 0.19 -8.41 -1.87
CA ARG A 24 -0.68 -7.59 -2.73
C ARG A 24 -2.08 -7.50 -2.10
N PRO A 25 -2.72 -6.31 -2.11
CA PRO A 25 -4.08 -6.16 -1.63
C PRO A 25 -5.07 -7.00 -2.46
N SER A 26 -6.02 -7.65 -1.79
CA SER A 26 -7.09 -8.43 -2.41
C SER A 26 -8.45 -7.81 -2.08
N THR A 27 -9.34 -7.77 -3.06
CA THR A 27 -10.73 -7.31 -2.88
C THR A 27 -11.66 -8.52 -2.88
N ILE A 28 -12.47 -8.69 -1.82
CA ILE A 28 -13.43 -9.80 -1.72
C ILE A 28 -14.86 -9.36 -2.05
N LYS A 29 -15.79 -10.33 -2.15
CA LYS A 29 -17.23 -10.07 -2.28
C LYS A 29 -17.71 -9.17 -1.13
N GLY A 30 -18.44 -8.10 -1.46
CA GLY A 30 -18.79 -7.04 -0.52
C GLY A 30 -17.87 -5.81 -0.57
N GLY A 31 -16.78 -5.87 -1.34
CA GLY A 31 -15.93 -4.69 -1.62
C GLY A 31 -14.96 -4.33 -0.49
N HIS A 32 -14.66 -5.27 0.41
CA HIS A 32 -13.62 -5.12 1.43
C HIS A 32 -12.24 -5.40 0.83
N VAL A 33 -11.24 -4.63 1.24
CA VAL A 33 -9.85 -4.80 0.80
C VAL A 33 -9.02 -5.31 1.97
N PHE A 34 -8.26 -6.37 1.73
CA PHE A 34 -7.35 -6.99 2.69
C PHE A 34 -5.93 -6.97 2.15
N PHE A 35 -4.96 -6.74 3.02
CA PHE A 35 -3.55 -6.95 2.73
C PHE A 35 -2.83 -7.37 4.00
N LYS A 36 -1.61 -7.86 3.88
CA LYS A 36 -0.77 -8.23 5.02
C LYS A 36 0.33 -7.22 5.25
N LEU A 37 0.63 -6.98 6.52
CA LEU A 37 1.67 -6.08 6.99
C LEU A 37 2.64 -6.86 7.88
N SER A 38 3.94 -6.67 7.69
CA SER A 38 4.97 -7.24 8.54
C SER A 38 5.87 -6.14 9.13
N ASP A 39 6.23 -6.27 10.40
CA ASP A 39 7.15 -5.38 11.13
C ASP A 39 8.45 -6.10 11.54
N GLY A 40 8.71 -7.27 10.95
CA GLY A 40 9.83 -8.14 11.29
C GLY A 40 9.64 -9.06 12.50
N THR A 41 8.66 -8.81 13.38
CA THR A 41 8.33 -9.74 14.51
C THR A 41 7.17 -10.66 14.16
N GLY A 42 6.36 -10.28 13.19
CA GLY A 42 5.24 -11.09 12.72
C GLY A 42 4.60 -10.55 11.46
N GLU A 43 3.41 -11.07 11.18
CA GLU A 43 2.56 -10.63 10.09
C GLU A 43 1.11 -10.50 10.60
N VAL A 44 0.43 -9.40 10.22
CA VAL A 44 -0.97 -9.16 10.58
C VAL A 44 -1.79 -8.81 9.35
N VAL A 45 -3.03 -9.32 9.31
CA VAL A 45 -3.99 -8.95 8.26
C VAL A 45 -4.54 -7.56 8.56
N CYS A 46 -4.49 -6.67 7.58
CA CYS A 46 -5.10 -5.34 7.62
C CYS A 46 -6.35 -5.32 6.75
N ALA A 47 -7.45 -4.76 7.25
CA ALA A 47 -8.74 -4.72 6.57
C ALA A 47 -9.27 -3.29 6.40
N ALA A 48 -9.50 -2.87 5.16
CA ALA A 48 -10.26 -1.68 4.80
C ALA A 48 -11.65 -2.08 4.28
N TYR A 49 -12.68 -1.94 5.12
CA TYR A 49 -14.05 -2.35 4.75
C TYR A 49 -14.69 -1.39 3.73
N GLU A 50 -15.64 -1.88 2.92
CA GLU A 50 -16.40 -1.11 1.93
C GLU A 50 -16.83 0.29 2.42
N PRO A 51 -17.41 0.44 3.64
CA PRO A 51 -17.93 1.73 4.08
C PRO A 51 -16.84 2.80 4.22
N THR A 52 -15.56 2.40 4.39
CA THR A 52 -14.45 3.35 4.62
C THR A 52 -14.09 4.19 3.39
N LYS A 53 -14.64 3.87 2.21
CA LYS A 53 -14.50 4.55 0.90
C LYS A 53 -13.06 4.94 0.54
N THR A 54 -12.57 6.10 1.00
CA THR A 54 -11.23 6.63 0.72
C THR A 54 -10.15 5.64 1.12
N LEU A 55 -10.19 5.10 2.34
CA LEU A 55 -9.20 4.11 2.79
C LEU A 55 -9.16 2.87 1.90
N LYS A 56 -10.33 2.35 1.50
CA LYS A 56 -10.40 1.23 0.56
C LYS A 56 -9.69 1.56 -0.76
N LYS A 57 -9.92 2.75 -1.33
CA LYS A 57 -9.27 3.18 -2.58
C LYS A 57 -7.75 3.27 -2.46
N ILE A 58 -7.25 3.73 -1.32
CA ILE A 58 -5.81 3.83 -1.05
C ILE A 58 -5.22 2.44 -0.80
N ALA A 59 -5.83 1.66 0.08
CA ALA A 59 -5.40 0.30 0.41
C ALA A 59 -5.31 -0.60 -0.83
N LYS A 60 -6.22 -0.44 -1.81
CA LYS A 60 -6.19 -1.20 -3.08
C LYS A 60 -4.97 -0.88 -3.96
N GLN A 61 -4.35 0.29 -3.78
CA GLN A 61 -3.22 0.75 -4.59
C GLN A 61 -1.86 0.45 -3.96
N LEU A 62 -1.83 -0.11 -2.74
CA LEU A 62 -0.60 -0.57 -2.10
C LEU A 62 0.00 -1.76 -2.86
N ILE A 63 1.32 -1.92 -2.76
CA ILE A 63 2.06 -3.07 -3.27
C ILE A 63 3.03 -3.58 -2.19
N PRO A 64 3.50 -4.83 -2.29
CA PRO A 64 4.56 -5.32 -1.44
C PRO A 64 5.78 -4.40 -1.46
N GLY A 65 6.33 -4.10 -0.29
CA GLY A 65 7.45 -3.18 -0.12
C GLY A 65 7.05 -1.76 0.29
N ASP A 66 5.78 -1.36 0.16
CA ASP A 66 5.33 -0.07 0.70
C ASP A 66 5.46 -0.05 2.23
N ARG A 67 6.08 1.00 2.78
CA ARG A 67 6.20 1.18 4.23
C ARG A 67 5.09 2.09 4.74
N VAL A 68 4.32 1.59 5.70
CA VAL A 68 3.08 2.24 6.14
C VAL A 68 2.91 2.17 7.66
N LYS A 69 2.14 3.10 8.23
CA LYS A 69 1.53 2.95 9.56
C LYS A 69 0.04 2.62 9.41
N ALA A 70 -0.31 1.41 9.80
CA ALA A 70 -1.69 0.94 9.87
C ALA A 70 -2.29 1.25 11.25
N MET A 71 -3.49 1.82 11.28
CA MET A 71 -4.09 2.36 12.50
C MET A 71 -5.53 1.91 12.63
N GLY A 72 -5.88 1.28 13.75
CA GLY A 72 -7.27 0.94 14.05
C GLY A 72 -7.45 -0.15 15.08
N GLY A 73 -8.60 -0.82 15.05
CA GLY A 73 -9.00 -1.81 16.04
C GLY A 73 -8.59 -3.23 15.68
N VAL A 74 -8.00 -3.95 16.63
CA VAL A 74 -7.63 -5.37 16.48
C VAL A 74 -8.83 -6.25 16.79
N LYS A 75 -9.21 -7.11 15.86
CA LYS A 75 -10.34 -8.05 15.99
C LYS A 75 -9.87 -9.49 15.76
N PRO A 76 -10.32 -10.45 16.59
CA PRO A 76 -10.13 -11.85 16.29
C PRO A 76 -11.00 -12.26 15.10
N LYS A 77 -10.44 -13.08 14.22
CA LYS A 77 -11.08 -13.72 13.07
C LYS A 77 -10.66 -15.20 13.03
N PRO A 78 -11.38 -16.08 12.30
CA PRO A 78 -10.99 -17.48 12.15
C PRO A 78 -9.54 -17.69 11.71
N GLU A 79 -9.03 -16.78 10.88
CA GLU A 79 -7.66 -16.76 10.35
C GLU A 79 -6.62 -16.10 11.26
N GLY A 80 -7.00 -15.61 12.45
CA GLY A 80 -6.13 -14.91 13.39
C GLY A 80 -6.54 -13.46 13.66
N LEU A 81 -5.60 -12.63 14.13
CA LEU A 81 -5.87 -11.23 14.40
C LEU A 81 -5.93 -10.42 13.11
N THR A 82 -6.94 -9.55 12.99
CA THR A 82 -7.09 -8.59 11.91
C THR A 82 -7.11 -7.17 12.46
N LEU A 83 -6.29 -6.29 11.88
CA LEU A 83 -6.31 -4.85 12.15
C LEU A 83 -7.31 -4.17 11.22
N ASN A 84 -8.44 -3.76 11.78
CA ASN A 84 -9.48 -3.04 11.06
C ASN A 84 -9.10 -1.57 10.93
N LEU A 85 -8.80 -1.12 9.72
CA LEU A 85 -8.23 0.21 9.46
C LEU A 85 -9.25 1.34 9.69
N GLU A 86 -8.82 2.33 10.46
CA GLU A 86 -9.47 3.63 10.66
C GLU A 86 -8.67 4.77 10.02
N LYS A 87 -7.35 4.62 10.00
CA LYS A 87 -6.39 5.48 9.30
C LYS A 87 -5.28 4.62 8.69
N LEU A 88 -4.63 5.16 7.68
CA LEU A 88 -3.45 4.58 7.04
C LEU A 88 -2.52 5.71 6.66
N GLU A 89 -1.28 5.64 7.08
CA GLU A 89 -0.24 6.55 6.63
C GLU A 89 0.74 5.82 5.75
N ILE A 90 0.99 6.37 4.57
CA ILE A 90 2.05 5.89 3.68
C ILE A 90 3.30 6.70 4.02
N LEU A 91 4.33 6.01 4.51
CA LEU A 91 5.63 6.61 4.83
C LEU A 91 6.52 6.59 3.58
N GLU A 92 6.55 5.47 2.87
CA GLU A 92 7.42 5.25 1.72
C GLU A 92 6.73 4.33 0.71
N LEU A 93 6.87 4.65 -0.58
CA LEU A 93 6.32 3.86 -1.67
C LEU A 93 7.41 3.02 -2.32
N ALA A 94 7.16 1.73 -2.47
CA ALA A 94 8.00 0.87 -3.30
C ALA A 94 7.88 1.24 -4.78
N GLU A 95 8.97 1.05 -5.51
CA GLU A 95 9.02 1.28 -6.94
C GLU A 95 8.13 0.28 -7.69
N LEU A 96 7.20 0.78 -8.49
CA LEU A 96 6.40 -0.05 -9.39
C LEU A 96 7.10 -0.14 -10.73
N THR A 97 7.71 -1.28 -11.04
CA THR A 97 8.39 -1.52 -12.31
C THR A 97 7.62 -2.50 -13.19
N VAL A 98 7.63 -2.27 -14.50
CA VAL A 98 7.14 -3.21 -15.50
C VAL A 98 8.19 -3.51 -16.56
N GLU A 99 8.22 -4.74 -17.04
CA GLU A 99 9.02 -5.11 -18.19
C GLU A 99 8.31 -4.69 -19.48
N LYS A 100 9.02 -3.97 -20.35
CA LYS A 100 8.57 -3.61 -21.70
C LYS A 100 9.54 -4.14 -22.75
N PRO A 101 9.05 -4.43 -23.97
CA PRO A 101 9.93 -4.75 -25.09
C PRO A 101 10.98 -3.66 -25.33
N PRO A 102 12.19 -4.01 -25.83
CA PRO A 102 13.19 -3.04 -26.23
C PRO A 102 12.69 -2.09 -27.32
N VAL A 103 13.38 -0.96 -27.45
CA VAL A 103 13.27 -0.10 -28.64
C VAL A 103 14.37 -0.51 -29.60
N CYS A 104 14.04 -0.57 -30.89
CA CYS A 104 15.04 -0.74 -31.93
C CYS A 104 15.94 0.50 -32.01
N GLU A 105 17.26 0.31 -31.93
CA GLU A 105 18.25 1.40 -31.99
C GLU A 105 18.28 2.08 -33.37
N SER A 106 17.99 1.34 -34.44
CA SER A 106 18.02 1.86 -35.82
C SER A 106 16.75 2.61 -36.23
N CYS A 107 15.58 2.20 -35.73
CA CYS A 107 14.28 2.75 -36.18
C CYS A 107 13.51 3.45 -35.07
N ASN A 108 14.00 3.41 -33.84
CA ASN A 108 13.36 3.95 -32.63
C ASN A 108 11.92 3.42 -32.38
N ARG A 109 11.58 2.26 -32.95
CA ARG A 109 10.27 1.59 -32.78
C ARG A 109 10.33 0.54 -31.70
N THR A 110 9.26 0.39 -30.91
CA THR A 110 9.12 -0.73 -29.98
C THR A 110 9.09 -2.06 -30.74
N MET A 111 9.94 -3.00 -30.33
CA MET A 111 10.07 -4.31 -30.97
C MET A 111 8.95 -5.26 -30.54
N LYS A 112 8.59 -6.24 -31.39
CA LYS A 112 7.58 -7.26 -31.09
C LYS A 112 8.25 -8.53 -30.57
N SER A 113 7.60 -9.25 -29.65
CA SER A 113 8.12 -10.55 -29.20
C SER A 113 8.04 -11.59 -30.33
N ARG A 114 9.07 -12.43 -30.45
CA ARG A 114 9.12 -13.59 -31.37
C ARG A 114 8.57 -14.87 -30.74
N GLY A 115 8.04 -14.79 -29.52
CA GLY A 115 7.62 -15.91 -28.70
C GLY A 115 8.55 -16.15 -27.50
N ARG A 116 8.12 -17.02 -26.59
CA ARG A 116 8.82 -17.32 -25.33
C ARG A 116 10.26 -17.79 -25.60
N GLY A 117 11.25 -17.12 -25.00
CA GLY A 117 12.65 -17.49 -25.14
C GLY A 117 13.30 -17.07 -26.47
N ARG A 118 12.55 -16.43 -27.39
CA ARG A 118 13.02 -16.13 -28.75
C ARG A 118 13.35 -14.66 -28.98
N GLY A 119 13.28 -13.83 -27.95
CA GLY A 119 13.64 -12.42 -28.04
C GLY A 119 12.60 -11.58 -28.77
N TYR A 120 13.08 -10.51 -29.40
CA TYR A 120 12.29 -9.45 -30.01
C TYR A 120 12.76 -9.15 -31.42
N GLU A 121 11.84 -8.75 -32.28
CA GLU A 121 12.09 -8.37 -33.67
C GLU A 121 11.52 -6.99 -33.97
N CYS A 122 12.30 -6.16 -34.67
CA CYS A 122 11.82 -4.89 -35.18
C CYS A 122 11.07 -5.13 -36.49
N TRP A 123 9.78 -4.82 -36.51
CA TRP A 123 8.97 -4.91 -37.72
C TRP A 123 9.34 -3.88 -38.81
N GLY A 124 10.14 -2.86 -38.47
CA GLY A 124 10.55 -1.81 -39.40
C GLY A 124 11.79 -2.16 -40.22
N CYS A 125 12.80 -2.76 -39.58
CA CYS A 125 14.10 -3.05 -40.22
C CYS A 125 14.58 -4.50 -40.04
N GLY A 126 13.82 -5.36 -39.34
CA GLY A 126 14.15 -6.76 -39.14
C GLY A 126 15.21 -7.04 -38.07
N SER A 127 15.78 -6.02 -37.41
CA SER A 127 16.77 -6.23 -36.33
C SER A 127 16.19 -7.10 -35.22
N VAL A 128 17.01 -7.98 -34.63
CA VAL A 128 16.61 -8.89 -33.55
C VAL A 128 17.36 -8.54 -32.26
N LYS A 129 16.68 -8.64 -31.11
CA LYS A 129 17.26 -8.52 -29.77
C LYS A 129 16.91 -9.72 -28.91
N GLY A 130 17.76 -10.04 -27.93
CA GLY A 130 17.53 -11.15 -27.00
C GLY A 130 16.42 -10.87 -25.99
N ASP A 131 15.97 -11.93 -25.28
CA ASP A 131 14.96 -11.81 -24.22
C ASP A 131 15.43 -10.98 -23.03
N ALA A 132 16.74 -10.95 -22.75
CA ALA A 132 17.34 -10.17 -21.67
C ALA A 132 17.35 -8.65 -21.96
N GLU A 133 17.09 -8.24 -23.21
CA GLU A 133 17.06 -6.82 -23.59
C GLU A 133 15.70 -6.15 -23.29
N ARG A 134 14.87 -6.77 -22.45
CA ARG A 134 13.68 -6.11 -21.91
C ARG A 134 14.09 -4.86 -21.14
N ARG A 135 13.31 -3.81 -21.33
CA ARG A 135 13.48 -2.57 -20.58
C ARG A 135 12.65 -2.63 -19.32
N ILE A 136 13.27 -2.35 -18.18
CA ILE A 136 12.56 -2.12 -16.93
C ILE A 136 12.14 -0.66 -16.91
N VAL A 137 10.84 -0.41 -16.84
CA VAL A 137 10.28 0.94 -16.81
C VAL A 137 9.60 1.16 -15.47
N LYS A 138 9.99 2.23 -14.77
CA LYS A 138 9.32 2.71 -13.57
C LYS A 138 7.98 3.34 -13.96
N LEU A 139 6.91 2.92 -13.30
CA LEU A 139 5.58 3.48 -13.44
C LEU A 139 5.28 4.40 -12.26
N GLU A 140 4.61 5.51 -12.56
CA GLU A 140 4.09 6.39 -11.51
C GLU A 140 2.97 5.69 -10.73
N ARG A 141 2.98 5.89 -9.41
CA ARG A 141 1.95 5.38 -8.49
C ARG A 141 0.77 6.37 -8.44
N GLY A 142 -0.46 5.85 -8.38
CA GLY A 142 -1.67 6.65 -8.17
C GLY A 142 -1.91 7.09 -6.71
N VAL A 143 -0.95 6.84 -5.83
CA VAL A 143 -0.95 7.20 -4.40
C VAL A 143 0.30 7.98 -4.05
N ARG A 144 0.25 8.75 -2.96
CA ARG A 144 1.37 9.55 -2.47
C ARG A 144 1.64 9.23 -1.00
N PRO A 145 2.84 9.49 -0.49
CA PRO A 145 3.10 9.52 0.95
C PRO A 145 2.15 10.50 1.65
N GLY A 146 1.74 10.17 2.87
CA GLY A 146 0.81 10.97 3.66
C GLY A 146 -0.24 10.14 4.40
N ILE A 147 -1.05 10.83 5.22
CA ILE A 147 -2.09 10.21 6.06
C ILE A 147 -3.43 10.22 5.33
N TYR A 148 -4.09 9.08 5.33
CA TYR A 148 -5.43 8.85 4.80
C TYR A 148 -6.35 8.35 5.90
N GLU A 149 -7.59 8.84 5.95
CA GLU A 149 -8.61 8.39 6.90
C GLU A 149 -9.88 7.91 6.20
N ALA A 150 -10.70 7.15 6.94
CA ALA A 150 -12.02 6.76 6.47
C ALA A 150 -12.85 8.01 6.11
N ALA A 151 -13.74 7.90 5.12
CA ALA A 151 -14.71 8.96 4.84
C ALA A 151 -15.53 9.28 6.11
N ALA A 152 -15.95 10.55 6.26
CA ALA A 152 -16.70 11.01 7.44
C ALA A 152 -17.91 10.13 7.78
N SER A 153 -18.60 9.59 6.77
CA SER A 153 -19.74 8.67 6.91
C SER A 153 -19.41 7.32 7.54
N ALA A 154 -18.15 6.92 7.59
CA ALA A 154 -17.67 5.65 8.13
C ALA A 154 -16.63 5.84 9.25
N ARG A 155 -16.44 7.08 9.70
CA ARG A 155 -15.61 7.41 10.86
C ARG A 155 -16.28 6.84 12.10
N ARG A 156 -15.51 6.16 12.96
CA ARG A 156 -16.05 5.70 14.25
C ARG A 156 -16.16 6.88 15.20
N HIS A 157 -17.08 6.79 16.16
CA HIS A 157 -17.32 7.85 17.14
C HIS A 157 -16.07 8.31 17.90
N LEU A 158 -15.09 7.41 18.10
CA LEU A 158 -13.85 7.70 18.82
C LEU A 158 -12.66 8.07 17.92
N SER A 159 -12.81 8.02 16.58
CA SER A 159 -11.70 8.32 15.67
C SER A 159 -11.57 9.83 15.47
N LYS A 160 -10.43 10.41 15.91
CA LYS A 160 -10.14 11.85 15.75
C LYS A 160 -9.92 12.23 14.26
N PRO A 161 -10.69 13.18 13.69
CA PRO A 161 -10.52 13.66 12.31
C PRO A 161 -9.15 14.31 12.05
N LEU A 162 -8.58 14.09 10.86
CA LEU A 162 -7.34 14.76 10.42
C LEU A 162 -7.43 16.29 10.43
N GLU A 163 -8.59 16.85 10.09
CA GLU A 163 -8.82 18.31 10.08
C GLU A 163 -8.61 18.97 11.45
N LEU A 164 -8.91 18.25 12.54
CA LEU A 164 -8.67 18.72 13.91
C LEU A 164 -7.20 18.60 14.34
N CYS A 165 -6.40 17.80 13.61
CA CYS A 165 -4.99 17.61 13.90
C CYS A 165 -4.13 18.74 13.31
N ILE A 166 -4.53 19.30 12.16
CA ILE A 166 -3.84 20.45 11.52
C ILE A 166 -4.05 21.75 12.31
N ARG A 167 -5.18 21.87 13.04
CA ARG A 167 -5.53 23.06 13.84
C ARG A 167 -4.92 23.09 15.26
N GLY A 168 -4.20 22.05 15.66
CA GLY A 168 -3.51 21.98 16.95
C GLY A 168 -2.24 22.83 16.97
N VAL A 169 -2.39 24.14 17.19
CA VAL A 169 -1.26 25.02 17.55
C VAL A 169 -0.59 24.45 18.79
N LYS A 170 0.72 24.16 18.68
CA LYS A 170 1.58 23.70 19.79
C LYS A 170 1.41 24.61 21.00
N ARG A 171 0.90 24.07 22.11
CA ARG A 171 1.16 24.58 23.45
C ARG A 171 1.80 23.45 24.25
N GLY A 172 3.11 23.59 24.51
CA GLY A 172 3.88 22.70 25.36
C GLY A 172 4.64 21.61 24.59
N GLY A 173 5.95 21.57 24.77
CA GLY A 173 6.86 20.65 24.08
C GLY A 173 6.64 19.19 24.47
N GLY A 174 6.47 18.35 23.45
CA GLY A 174 6.49 16.90 23.51
C GLY A 174 6.40 16.39 22.07
N GLU A 175 7.33 15.53 21.66
CA GLU A 175 7.36 14.93 20.32
C GLU A 175 6.26 13.86 20.21
N GLY A 176 5.01 14.31 20.16
CA GLY A 176 3.84 13.50 19.86
C GLY A 176 3.11 14.11 18.67
N SER A 177 3.07 13.38 17.56
CA SER A 177 2.25 13.77 16.42
C SER A 177 0.76 13.66 16.80
N ALA A 178 0.08 14.81 16.85
CA ALA A 178 -1.32 14.96 17.27
C ALA A 178 -2.35 14.20 16.40
N CYS A 179 -1.89 13.55 15.32
CA CYS A 179 -2.69 12.75 14.39
C CYS A 179 -2.99 11.32 14.89
N TYR A 180 -2.23 10.84 15.88
CA TYR A 180 -2.29 9.45 16.36
C TYR A 180 -3.02 9.25 17.69
N ASP A 181 -3.39 10.33 18.39
CA ASP A 181 -4.17 10.30 19.64
C ASP A 181 -5.64 9.95 19.40
#